data_AF-A0A2D8ESV3-F1
#
_entry.id   AF-A0A2D8ESV3-F1
#
_cell.length_a   1.000
_cell.length_b   1.000
_cell.length_c   1.000
_cell.angle_alpha   90.00
_cell.angle_beta   90.00
_cell.angle_gamma   90.00
#
_symmetry.space_group_name_H-M   'P 1'
#
loop_
_entity.id
_entity.type
_entity.pdbx_description
1 polymer ?
#
loop_
_entity_poly.entity_id
_entity_poly.type
_entity_poly.pdbx_seq_one_letter_code
_entity_poly.pdbx_strand_id
1 'polypeptide(L)' 'MKELVISLMILVGGNKIETRNITIYESCYTWYQKNVEMTEKKTTLFSRRSYHLYQGQRVVGYICSDRMPK' A
#
# COMPACT_ATOMS: atom_id res chain seq x y z
N MET A 1 -13.53 15.70 10.29
CA MET A 1 -12.90 14.63 9.48
C MET A 1 -12.85 13.37 10.33
N LYS A 2 -13.27 12.23 9.81
CA LYS A 2 -13.29 10.96 10.56
C LYS A 2 -11.86 10.40 10.59
N GLU A 3 -11.39 10.01 11.77
CA GLU A 3 -10.13 9.28 11.91
C GLU A 3 -10.29 7.89 11.30
N LEU A 4 -9.37 7.53 10.40
CA LEU A 4 -9.32 6.23 9.76
C LEU A 4 -7.91 5.65 9.92
N VAL A 5 -7.82 4.34 9.91
CA VAL A 5 -6.55 3.61 9.89
C VAL A 5 -6.43 2.92 8.55
N ILE A 6 -5.40 3.29 7.79
CA ILE A 6 -4.98 2.55 6.61
C ILE A 6 -3.88 1.57 7.00
N SER A 7 -4.10 0.30 6.70
CA SER A 7 -3.18 -0.80 7.02
C SER A 7 -2.55 -1.28 5.70
N LEU A 8 -1.31 -0.85 5.43
CA LEU A 8 -0.59 -1.24 4.21
C LEU A 8 -0.04 -2.65 4.35
N MET A 9 -0.25 -3.48 3.33
CA MET A 9 0.30 -4.83 3.24
C MET A 9 1.63 -4.77 2.49
N ILE A 10 2.74 -4.81 3.23
CA ILE A 10 4.09 -4.71 2.70
C ILE A 10 4.65 -6.11 2.46
N LEU A 11 5.13 -6.35 1.25
CA LEU A 11 5.86 -7.55 0.91
C LEU A 11 7.30 -7.43 1.43
N VAL A 12 7.63 -8.26 2.42
CA VAL A 12 8.98 -8.37 2.97
C VAL A 12 9.68 -9.63 2.44
N GLY A 13 10.97 -9.79 2.75
CA GLY A 13 11.76 -10.94 2.31
C GLY A 13 11.13 -12.29 2.70
N GLY A 14 11.27 -13.30 1.84
CA GLY A 14 10.75 -14.64 2.10
C GLY A 14 9.25 -14.82 1.88
N ASN A 15 8.65 -14.04 0.97
CA ASN A 15 7.21 -14.08 0.63
C ASN A 15 6.27 -13.82 1.82
N LYS A 16 6.76 -13.15 2.86
CA LYS A 16 5.94 -12.75 4.01
C LYS A 16 5.31 -11.39 3.74
N ILE A 17 4.14 -11.17 4.35
CA ILE A 17 3.43 -9.90 4.29
C ILE A 17 3.38 -9.34 5.71
N GLU A 18 3.87 -8.12 5.87
CA GLU A 18 3.76 -7.37 7.11
C GLU A 18 2.73 -6.25 6.94
N THR A 19 2.01 -5.94 8.02
CA THR A 19 1.01 -4.89 8.02
C THR A 19 1.56 -3.66 8.72
N ARG A 20 1.47 -2.50 8.05
CA ARG A 20 1.84 -1.20 8.62
C ARG A 20 0.61 -0.32 8.73
N ASN A 21 0.25 0.01 9.96
CA ASN A 21 -0.92 0.83 10.27
C ASN A 21 -0.53 2.31 10.32
N ILE A 22 -1.31 3.14 9.66
CA ILE A 22 -1.13 4.60 9.60
C ILE A 22 -2.49 5.24 9.88
N THR A 23 -2.51 6.16 10.83
CA THR A 23 -3.70 6.98 11.10
C THR A 23 -3.78 8.10 10.08
N ILE A 24 -4.93 8.23 9.42
CA ILE A 24 -5.21 9.21 8.38
C ILE A 24 -6.53 9.93 8.69
N TYR A 25 -6.65 11.15 8.16
CA TYR A 25 -7.85 11.99 8.32
C TYR A 25 -8.56 12.26 6.98
N GLU A 26 -8.18 11.53 5.93
CA GLU A 26 -8.77 11.56 4.59
C GLU A 26 -9.21 10.16 4.16
N SER A 27 -9.83 10.01 2.97
CA SER A 27 -10.21 8.68 2.49
C SER A 27 -8.99 7.80 2.21
N CYS A 28 -9.05 6.51 2.56
CA CYS A 28 -7.94 5.58 2.31
C CYS A 28 -7.54 5.52 0.83
N TYR A 29 -8.50 5.63 -0.08
CA TYR A 29 -8.21 5.67 -1.52
C TYR A 29 -7.40 6.92 -1.90
N THR A 30 -7.84 8.11 -1.46
CA THR A 30 -7.14 9.37 -1.72
C THR A 30 -5.74 9.35 -1.14
N TRP A 31 -5.61 8.89 0.11
CA TRP A 31 -4.31 8.77 0.76
C TRP A 31 -3.40 7.80 0.00
N TYR A 32 -3.91 6.63 -0.41
CA TYR A 32 -3.14 5.63 -1.13
C TYR A 32 -2.61 6.18 -2.46
N GLN A 33 -3.46 6.83 -3.26
CA GLN A 33 -3.05 7.42 -4.54
C GLN A 33 -1.99 8.53 -4.38
N LYS A 34 -2.01 9.27 -3.27
CA LYS A 34 -1.04 10.34 -2.99
C LYS A 34 0.31 9.83 -2.49
N ASN A 35 0.31 8.74 -1.72
CA ASN A 35 1.49 8.30 -0.96
C ASN A 35 2.13 7.02 -1.51
N VAL A 36 1.40 6.25 -2.32
CA VAL A 36 1.88 4.99 -2.87
C VAL A 36 2.16 5.17 -4.35
N GLU A 37 3.42 5.07 -4.72
CA GLU A 37 3.90 5.23 -6.09
C GLU A 37 3.65 3.96 -6.89
N MET A 38 3.07 4.08 -8.09
CA MET A 38 2.95 2.97 -9.02
C MET A 38 4.11 3.01 -10.02
N THR A 39 4.97 1.99 -9.98
CA THR A 39 6.07 1.82 -10.93
C THR A 39 5.73 0.72 -11.93
N GLU A 40 5.69 1.05 -13.22
CA GLU A 40 5.60 0.07 -14.30
C GLU A 40 6.99 -0.42 -14.73
N LYS A 41 7.24 -1.72 -14.64
CA LYS A 41 8.44 -2.36 -15.19
C LYS A 41 8.08 -3.09 -16.47
N LYS A 42 8.73 -2.69 -17.58
CA LYS A 42 8.69 -3.43 -18.85
C LYS A 42 9.42 -4.77 -18.67
N THR A 43 8.76 -5.88 -19.01
CA THR A 43 9.38 -7.21 -19.01
C THR A 43 9.76 -7.64 -20.43
N THR A 44 10.59 -8.68 -20.54
CA THR A 44 11.25 -9.15 -21.77
C THR A 44 10.31 -9.61 -22.88
N LEU A 45 9.00 -9.73 -22.63
CA LEU A 45 8.03 -10.24 -23.60
C LEU A 45 6.68 -9.51 -23.51
N PHE A 46 6.58 -8.32 -24.14
CA PHE A 46 5.37 -7.47 -24.29
C PHE A 46 4.48 -7.27 -23.05
N SER A 47 4.95 -7.66 -21.89
CA SER A 47 4.23 -7.64 -20.63
C SER A 47 4.73 -6.44 -19.84
N ARG A 48 3.82 -5.89 -19.06
CA ARG A 48 4.12 -4.84 -18.09
C ARG A 48 3.73 -5.40 -16.74
N ARG A 49 4.62 -5.24 -15.76
CA ARG A 49 4.30 -5.52 -14.36
C ARG A 49 4.30 -4.20 -13.62
N SER A 50 3.14 -3.81 -13.09
CA SER A 50 3.04 -2.69 -12.18
C SER A 50 3.32 -3.17 -10.75
N TYR A 51 4.05 -2.36 -10.01
CA TYR A 51 4.29 -2.56 -8.59
C TYR A 51 3.94 -1.28 -7.86
N HIS A 52 3.39 -1.42 -6.66
CA HIS A 52 3.13 -0.31 -5.77
C HIS A 52 4.26 -0.20 -4.76
N LEU A 53 4.77 1.00 -4.53
CA LEU A 53 5.86 1.29 -3.62
C LEU A 53 5.43 2.33 -2.59
N TYR A 54 5.74 2.04 -1.33
CA TYR A 54 5.61 3.00 -0.23
C TYR A 54 6.95 3.06 0.50
N GLN A 55 7.61 4.23 0.49
CA GLN A 55 8.94 4.43 1.09
C GLN A 55 9.97 3.39 0.60
N GLY A 56 9.94 3.04 -0.68
CA GLY A 56 10.83 2.03 -1.28
C GLY A 56 10.44 0.57 -0.99
N GLN A 57 9.40 0.32 -0.19
CA GLN A 57 8.91 -1.02 0.12
C GLN A 57 7.74 -1.40 -0.79
N ARG A 58 7.69 -2.67 -1.22
CA ARG A 58 6.60 -3.15 -2.09
C ARG A 58 5.31 -3.28 -1.31
N VAL A 59 4.27 -2.63 -1.80
CA VAL A 59 2.90 -2.72 -1.28
C VAL A 59 2.10 -3.66 -2.17
N VAL A 60 1.42 -4.62 -1.55
CA VAL A 60 0.52 -5.57 -2.23
C VAL A 60 -0.92 -5.04 -2.23
N GLY A 61 -1.27 -4.23 -1.23
CA GLY A 61 -2.55 -3.55 -1.12
C GLY A 61 -2.70 -2.85 0.23
N TYR A 62 -3.91 -2.41 0.53
CA TYR A 62 -4.24 -1.79 1.82
C TYR A 62 -5.59 -2.26 2.34
N ILE A 63 -5.76 -2.22 3.65
CA ILE A 63 -7.04 -2.39 4.32
C ILE A 63 -7.40 -1.06 4.98
N CYS A 64 -8.64 -0.61 4.79
CA CYS A 64 -9.16 0.60 5.41
C CYS A 64 -10.06 0.23 6.57
N SER A 65 -9.81 0.80 7.75
CA SER A 65 -10.62 0.56 8.95
C SER A 65 -10.93 1.89 9.62
N ASP A 66 -12.09 1.98 10.25
CA ASP A 66 -12.43 3.07 11.16
C ASP A 66 -12.07 2.78 12.62
N ARG A 67 -11.45 1.63 12.86
CA ARG A 67 -10.95 1.19 14.16
C ARG A 67 -9.49 0.77 14.03
N MET A 68 -8.66 1.22 14.95
CA MET A 68 -7.31 0.69 15.09
C MET A 68 -7.42 -0.81 15.46
N PRO A 69 -6.76 -1.73 14.73
CA PRO A 69 -6.79 -3.14 15.12
C PRO A 69 -6.21 -3.26 16.53
N LYS A 70 -6.98 -3.87 17.44
CA LYS A 70 -6.61 -4.11 18.83
C LYS A 70 -5.57 -5.23 18.94
#